data_AF-A0A0N1LAR4-F1
#
_entry.id   AF-A0A0N1LAR4-F1
#
_cell.length_a   1.000
_cell.length_b   1.000
_cell.length_c   1.000
_cell.angle_alpha   90.00
_cell.angle_beta   90.00
_cell.angle_gamma   90.00
#
_symmetry.space_group_name_H-M   'P 1'
#
loop_
_entity.id
_entity.type
_entity.pdbx_description
1 polymer ?
#
loop_
_entity_poly.entity_id
_entity_poly.type
_entity_poly.pdbx_seq_one_letter_code
_entity_poly.pdbx_strand_id
1 'polypeptide(L)' 'MQVTYDPAVNAAYITLGKEPGELKTVQVSDEVLIDFDANGVIYGIELLDARRQLALENDLELTVEVAGRSLKLPLVVGD' A
#
# COMPACT_ATOMS: atom_id res chain seq x y z
N MET A 1 -4.78 8.31 4.85
CA MET A 1 -4.49 6.89 4.63
C MET A 1 -5.62 6.25 3.84
N GLN A 2 -5.31 5.72 2.67
CA GLN A 2 -6.22 5.00 1.77
C GLN A 2 -5.50 3.74 1.29
N VAL A 3 -6.22 2.63 1.17
CA VAL A 3 -5.70 1.41 0.55
C VAL A 3 -6.63 1.01 -0.58
N THR A 4 -6.06 0.78 -1.76
CA THR A 4 -6.79 0.31 -2.94
C THR A 4 -6.12 -0.93 -3.50
N TYR A 5 -6.90 -1.80 -4.13
CA TYR A 5 -6.42 -2.99 -4.81
C TYR A 5 -6.99 -3.01 -6.23
N ASP A 6 -6.09 -3.17 -7.21
CA ASP A 6 -6.43 -3.36 -8.63
C ASP A 6 -6.25 -4.85 -9.00
N PRO A 7 -7.35 -5.59 -9.18
CA PRO A 7 -7.30 -7.02 -9.52
C PRO A 7 -6.80 -7.29 -10.94
N ALA A 8 -6.88 -6.33 -11.87
CA ALA A 8 -6.47 -6.52 -13.26
C ALA A 8 -4.95 -6.66 -13.39
N VAL A 9 -4.20 -5.92 -12.57
CA VAL A 9 -2.73 -5.97 -12.51
C VAL A 9 -2.18 -6.68 -11.29
N ASN A 10 -3.06 -7.15 -10.37
CA ASN A 10 -2.67 -7.81 -9.12
C ASN A 10 -1.73 -6.93 -8.27
N ALA A 11 -2.11 -5.66 -8.10
CA ALA A 11 -1.33 -4.68 -7.34
C ALA A 11 -2.18 -3.98 -6.27
N ALA A 12 -1.55 -3.61 -5.16
CA ALA A 12 -2.17 -2.85 -4.09
C ALA A 12 -1.40 -1.55 -3.82
N TYR A 13 -2.13 -0.49 -3.54
CA TYR A 13 -1.59 0.85 -3.30
C TYR A 13 -1.99 1.30 -1.89
N ILE A 14 -1.01 1.69 -1.09
CA ILE A 14 -1.21 2.23 0.26
C ILE A 14 -0.76 3.68 0.25
N THR A 15 -1.71 4.61 0.23
CA THR A 15 -1.44 6.05 0.30
C THR A 15 -1.52 6.49 1.75
N LEU A 16 -0.45 7.03 2.32
CA LEU A 16 -0.38 7.47 3.71
C LEU A 16 -0.75 8.97 3.87
N GLY A 17 -0.34 9.82 2.92
CA GLY A 17 -0.57 11.27 2.92
C GLY A 17 -1.88 11.74 2.25
N LYS A 18 -2.12 13.06 2.24
CA LYS A 18 -3.32 13.69 1.64
C LYS A 18 -3.06 14.52 0.38
N GLU A 19 -1.89 15.14 0.27
CA GLU A 19 -1.49 15.91 -0.92
C GLU A 19 -0.10 15.47 -1.35
N PRO A 20 0.06 14.86 -2.55
CA PRO A 20 1.39 14.52 -3.03
C PRO A 20 2.06 15.81 -3.50
N GLY A 21 3.14 16.19 -2.82
CA GLY A 21 4.16 17.05 -3.42
C GLY A 21 4.91 16.29 -4.51
N GLU A 22 6.09 16.78 -4.90
CA GLU A 22 6.99 15.97 -5.71
C GLU A 22 7.43 14.73 -4.90
N LEU A 23 7.18 13.55 -5.46
CA LEU A 23 7.52 12.28 -4.84
C LEU A 23 8.63 11.59 -5.62
N LYS A 24 9.49 10.89 -4.89
CA LYS A 24 10.50 9.99 -5.44
C LYS A 24 10.12 8.55 -5.12
N THR A 25 9.89 7.77 -6.16
CA THR A 25 9.69 6.33 -6.05
C THR A 25 11.04 5.61 -5.94
N VAL A 26 11.16 4.71 -4.98
CA VAL A 26 12.29 3.79 -4.82
C VAL A 26 11.75 2.38 -4.88
N GLN A 27 12.27 1.59 -5.81
CA GLN A 27 12.05 0.15 -5.83
C GLN A 27 12.95 -0.51 -4.79
N VAL A 28 12.37 -1.12 -3.77
CA VAL A 28 13.11 -1.77 -2.67
C VAL A 28 13.21 -3.28 -2.84
N SER A 29 12.37 -3.87 -3.70
CA SER A 29 12.44 -5.25 -4.18
C SER A 29 11.79 -5.39 -5.55
N ASP A 30 11.81 -6.59 -6.14
CA ASP A 30 11.11 -6.88 -7.40
C ASP A 30 9.59 -6.64 -7.31
N GLU A 31 9.03 -6.58 -6.11
CA GLU A 31 7.58 -6.54 -5.88
C GLU A 31 7.12 -5.40 -4.97
N VAL A 32 8.02 -4.52 -4.53
CA VAL A 32 7.69 -3.42 -3.60
C VAL A 32 8.34 -2.13 -4.05
N LEU A 33 7.51 -1.10 -4.20
CA LEU A 33 7.92 0.27 -4.47
C LEU A 33 7.44 1.17 -3.34
N ILE A 34 8.25 2.17 -2.99
CA ILE A 34 7.95 3.12 -1.92
C ILE A 34 8.14 4.53 -2.46
N ASP A 35 7.13 5.37 -2.28
CA ASP A 35 7.17 6.79 -2.62
C ASP A 35 7.57 7.61 -1.39
N PHE A 36 8.56 8.46 -1.56
CA PHE A 36 9.06 9.36 -0.53
C PHE A 36 8.86 10.83 -0.92
N ASP A 37 8.55 11.67 0.05
CA ASP A 37 8.63 13.12 -0.13
C ASP A 37 10.09 13.62 -0.10
N ALA A 38 10.30 14.93 -0.32
CA ALA A 38 11.62 15.55 -0.29
C ALA A 38 12.35 15.43 1.07
N ASN A 39 11.65 15.13 2.16
CA ASN A 39 12.21 14.94 3.49
C ASN A 39 12.48 13.46 3.82
N GLY A 40 12.19 12.54 2.90
CA GLY A 40 12.31 11.10 3.12
C GLY A 40 11.16 10.50 3.93
N VAL A 41 10.02 11.20 4.04
CA VAL A 41 8.80 10.65 4.64
C VAL A 41 8.10 9.77 3.61
N ILE A 42 7.71 8.56 4.03
CA ILE A 42 6.95 7.65 3.17
C ILE A 42 5.57 8.23 2.93
N TYR A 43 5.23 8.38 1.65
CA TYR A 43 3.94 8.86 1.19
C TYR A 43 3.07 7.74 0.64
N GLY A 44 3.66 6.79 -0.09
CA GLY A 44 2.98 5.72 -0.80
C GLY A 44 3.76 4.40 -0.76
N ILE A 45 3.05 3.29 -0.82
CA ILE A 45 3.62 1.95 -1.01
C ILE A 45 2.82 1.25 -2.11
N GLU A 46 3.51 0.69 -3.09
CA GLU A 46 2.94 -0.18 -4.13
C GLU A 46 3.45 -1.60 -3.92
N LEU A 47 2.52 -2.55 -3.85
CA LEU A 47 2.78 -3.98 -3.75
C LEU A 47 2.38 -4.64 -5.06
N LEU A 48 3.33 -5.25 -5.77
CA LEU A 48 3.09 -6.08 -6.94
C LEU A 48 2.86 -7.53 -6.52
N ASP A 49 2.06 -8.30 -7.26
CA ASP A 49 1.60 -9.63 -6.79
C ASP A 49 0.90 -9.56 -5.42
N ALA A 50 0.05 -8.55 -5.25
CA ALA A 50 -0.55 -8.19 -3.97
C ALA A 50 -1.39 -9.32 -3.37
N ARG A 51 -2.04 -10.19 -4.16
CA ARG A 51 -2.75 -11.37 -3.63
C ARG A 51 -1.87 -12.26 -2.79
N ARG A 52 -0.64 -12.51 -3.25
CA ARG A 52 0.32 -13.35 -2.53
C ARG A 52 0.85 -12.62 -1.29
N GLN A 53 1.20 -11.34 -1.43
CA GLN A 53 1.75 -10.56 -0.32
C GLN A 53 0.74 -10.30 0.80
N LEU A 54 -0.53 -10.11 0.46
CA LEU A 54 -1.61 -9.82 1.41
C LEU A 54 -2.36 -11.09 1.86
N ALA A 55 -1.95 -12.27 1.40
CA ALA A 55 -2.61 -13.55 1.70
C ALA A 55 -4.14 -13.47 1.54
N LEU A 56 -4.60 -12.89 0.43
CA LEU A 56 -6.02 -12.68 0.13
C LEU A 56 -6.68 -14.01 -0.18
N GLU A 57 -6.92 -14.83 0.85
CA GLU A 57 -7.48 -16.16 0.67
C GLU A 57 -9.00 -16.14 0.55
N ASN A 58 -9.72 -15.18 1.16
CA ASN A 58 -11.17 -15.00 0.95
C ASN A 58 -11.69 -13.63 1.45
N ASP A 59 -11.02 -12.99 2.42
CA ASP A 59 -11.41 -11.68 2.95
C ASP A 59 -10.35 -10.63 2.63
N LEU A 60 -10.76 -9.60 1.89
CA LEU A 60 -9.96 -8.44 1.51
C LEU A 60 -9.70 -7.52 2.73
N GLU A 61 -8.91 -7.96 3.72
CA GLU A 61 -8.62 -7.21 4.96
C GLU A 61 -7.10 -6.98 5.14
N LEU A 62 -6.70 -5.71 5.34
CA LEU A 62 -5.34 -5.33 5.70
C LEU A 62 -5.24 -5.08 7.21
N THR A 63 -4.30 -5.74 7.88
CA THR A 63 -3.96 -5.43 9.27
C THR A 63 -2.74 -4.50 9.32
N VAL A 64 -2.90 -3.32 9.92
CA VAL A 64 -1.84 -2.34 10.13
C VAL A 64 -1.47 -2.32 11.62
N GLU A 65 -0.20 -2.60 11.93
CA GLU A 65 0.32 -2.52 13.29
C GLU A 65 1.22 -1.29 13.48
N VAL A 66 0.85 -0.41 14.43
CA VAL A 66 1.62 0.80 14.78
C VAL A 66 1.68 0.95 16.29
N ALA A 67 2.89 0.97 16.85
CA ALA A 67 3.13 1.18 18.29
C ALA A 67 2.29 0.25 19.20
N GLY A 68 2.17 -1.03 18.81
CA GLY A 68 1.40 -2.03 19.55
C GLY A 68 -0.13 -1.92 19.40
N ARG A 69 -0.61 -1.05 18.50
CA ARG A 69 -2.02 -0.96 18.12
C ARG A 69 -2.22 -1.67 16.78
N SER A 70 -3.28 -2.46 16.68
CA SER A 70 -3.68 -3.14 15.45
C SER A 70 -4.95 -2.48 14.91
N LEU A 71 -4.93 -2.12 13.63
CA LEU A 71 -6.09 -1.61 12.90
C LEU A 71 -6.39 -2.54 11.73
N LYS A 72 -7.63 -3.02 11.67
CA LYS A 72 -8.15 -3.80 10.53
C LYS A 72 -8.84 -2.87 9.56
N LEU A 73 -8.37 -2.87 8.32
CA LEU A 73 -8.89 -2.04 7.25
C LEU A 73 -9.46 -2.94 6.16
N PRO A 74 -10.74 -2.79 5.79
CA PRO A 74 -11.24 -3.43 4.59
C PRO A 74 -10.52 -2.84 3.37
N LEU A 75 -10.05 -3.69 2.46
CA LEU A 75 -9.57 -3.28 1.17
C LEU A 75 -10.79 -3.06 0.27
N VAL A 76 -10.91 -1.85 -0.25
CA VAL A 76 -11.87 -1.54 -1.31
C VAL A 76 -11.24 -1.90 -2.66
N VAL A 77 -11.99 -2.62 -3.48
CA VAL A 77 -11.63 -2.84 -4.89
C VAL A 77 -11.76 -1.49 -5.59
N GLY A 78 -10.68 -1.04 -6.25
CA GLY A 78 -10.72 0.16 -7.08
C GLY A 78 -11.43 -0.12 -8.40
N ASP A 79 -12.15 0.87 -8.93
CA ASP A 79 -12.73 0.85 -10.28
C ASP A 79 -11.67 1.04 -11.37
#